data_AF-A0A6J5D1H5-F1
#
_entry.id   AF-A0A6J5D1H5-F1
#
_cell.length_a   1.000
_cell.length_b   1.000
_cell.length_c   1.000
_cell.angle_alpha   90.00
_cell.angle_beta   90.00
_cell.angle_gamma   90.00
#
_symmetry.space_group_name_H-M   'P 1'
#
loop_
_entity.id
_entity.type
_entity.pdbx_description
1 polymer ?
#
loop_
_entity_poly.entity_id
_entity_poly.type
_entity_poly.pdbx_seq_one_letter_code
_entity_poly.pdbx_strand_id
1 'polypeptide(L)'
;MPTSSLNSPTPRQRHVQCASAVGLHNMAYTEWGDPANSRVLVCVHGLTRSGRDFDRLAAALSDTYRVVCPDVVGRGRSDWLADPRLYAIPQYVADIVTLIARLDVESVDWFGTSMGGLIGMAFAGLPGSPLRRMIVNDVGPRIEPDSLTRIGEYLGVQPRFATEQEGIDYLTSLSLPFGALTGDEWREINGPLLRELPDGGWTMRYDPRIAEPFKATTPELAALGEAALWRAVETTDASLLVVRGEISDLLSRETVADMMRRGRHVAEAEIPGVGHAPAFVDASQIALARRFFVEGSA
;
A
#
# COMPACT_ATOMS: atom_id res chain seq x y z
N MET A 1 -34.17 -15.88 -17.67
CA MET A 1 -33.00 -15.53 -16.87
C MET A 1 -32.04 -14.78 -17.78
N PRO A 2 -31.96 -13.44 -17.76
CA PRO A 2 -30.83 -12.77 -18.39
C PRO A 2 -29.66 -12.85 -17.41
N THR A 3 -28.59 -13.51 -17.83
CA THR A 3 -27.28 -13.44 -17.21
C THR A 3 -26.84 -11.98 -17.22
N SER A 4 -26.94 -11.33 -16.06
CA SER A 4 -26.33 -10.03 -15.80
C SER A 4 -24.82 -10.16 -16.02
N SER A 5 -24.35 -9.70 -17.17
CA SER A 5 -22.96 -9.31 -17.34
C SER A 5 -22.75 -8.08 -16.46
N LEU A 6 -22.35 -8.31 -15.21
CA LEU A 6 -21.85 -7.25 -14.34
C LEU A 6 -20.64 -6.64 -15.04
N ASN A 7 -20.84 -5.51 -15.71
CA ASN A 7 -19.74 -4.67 -16.18
C ASN A 7 -18.93 -4.30 -14.95
N SER A 8 -17.75 -4.93 -14.79
CA SER A 8 -16.80 -4.54 -13.76
C SER A 8 -16.57 -3.02 -13.86
N PRO A 9 -16.66 -2.28 -12.75
CA PRO A 9 -16.59 -0.83 -12.78
C PRO A 9 -15.26 -0.39 -13.40
N THR A 10 -15.33 0.41 -14.46
CA THR A 10 -14.13 0.86 -15.19
C THR A 10 -13.34 1.85 -14.32
N PRO A 11 -12.06 1.58 -14.02
CA PRO A 11 -11.24 2.52 -13.26
C PRO A 11 -11.03 3.83 -14.00
N ARG A 12 -10.90 4.92 -13.24
CA ARG A 12 -10.50 6.23 -13.79
C ARG A 12 -9.14 6.60 -13.26
N GLN A 13 -8.24 6.96 -14.16
CA GLN A 13 -6.93 7.46 -13.80
C GLN A 13 -6.93 8.99 -13.70
N ARG A 14 -6.30 9.50 -12.64
CA ARG A 14 -6.17 10.92 -12.33
C ARG A 14 -4.77 11.22 -11.78
N HIS A 15 -4.46 12.50 -11.64
CA HIS A 15 -3.25 12.99 -10.98
C HIS A 15 -3.62 14.14 -10.06
N VAL A 16 -2.83 14.32 -9.01
CA VAL A 16 -2.81 15.50 -8.15
C VAL A 16 -1.38 16.05 -8.13
N GLN A 17 -1.24 17.36 -8.25
CA GLN A 17 0.06 18.01 -8.12
C GLN A 17 0.34 18.22 -6.64
N CYS A 18 1.45 17.68 -6.18
CA CYS A 18 1.96 17.78 -4.82
C CYS A 18 3.23 18.63 -4.80
N ALA A 19 3.72 18.93 -3.59
CA ALA A 19 4.90 19.74 -3.37
C ALA A 19 5.89 19.06 -2.43
N SER A 20 7.16 19.34 -2.65
CA SER A 20 8.26 19.01 -1.76
C SER A 20 9.20 20.21 -1.59
N ALA A 21 10.23 20.06 -0.77
CA ALA A 21 11.25 21.10 -0.58
C ALA A 21 12.02 21.47 -1.86
N VAL A 22 11.96 20.63 -2.91
CA VAL A 22 12.72 20.81 -4.16
C VAL A 22 11.84 21.13 -5.38
N GLY A 23 10.52 21.27 -5.20
CA GLY A 23 9.61 21.67 -6.27
C GLY A 23 8.28 20.91 -6.27
N LEU A 24 7.60 20.95 -7.42
CA LEU A 24 6.31 20.30 -7.65
C LEU A 24 6.50 18.95 -8.36
N HIS A 25 5.63 18.01 -8.05
CA HIS A 25 5.59 16.68 -8.66
C HIS A 25 4.15 16.18 -8.75
N ASN A 26 3.85 15.29 -9.70
CA ASN A 26 2.52 14.71 -9.85
C ASN A 26 2.45 13.33 -9.21
N MET A 27 1.45 13.14 -8.34
CA MET A 27 1.06 11.83 -7.83
C MET A 27 -0.15 11.33 -8.62
N ALA A 28 0.03 10.22 -9.34
CA ALA A 28 -1.03 9.50 -10.01
C ALA A 28 -1.90 8.74 -8.98
N TYR A 29 -3.18 8.62 -9.28
CA TYR A 29 -4.07 7.70 -8.58
C TYR A 29 -5.12 7.13 -9.52
N THR A 30 -5.56 5.92 -9.21
CA THR A 30 -6.68 5.27 -9.89
C THR A 30 -7.87 5.20 -8.95
N GLU A 31 -9.07 5.47 -9.44
CA GLU A 31 -10.28 5.41 -8.62
C GLU A 31 -11.41 4.57 -9.24
N TRP A 32 -12.21 3.97 -8.37
CA TRP A 32 -13.41 3.19 -8.66
C TRP A 32 -14.61 3.75 -7.89
N GLY A 33 -15.82 3.35 -8.30
CA GLY A 33 -17.08 3.81 -7.69
C GLY A 33 -17.50 5.17 -8.21
N ASP A 34 -18.49 5.79 -7.57
CA ASP A 34 -18.97 7.13 -7.89
C ASP A 34 -17.99 8.20 -7.37
N PRO A 35 -17.41 9.06 -8.24
CA PRO A 35 -16.56 10.18 -7.82
C PRO A 35 -17.20 11.13 -6.80
N ALA A 36 -18.53 11.22 -6.76
CA ALA A 36 -19.28 12.07 -5.83
C ALA A 36 -19.56 11.39 -4.48
N ASN A 37 -19.22 10.11 -4.31
CA ASN A 37 -19.43 9.41 -3.05
C ASN A 37 -18.45 9.92 -1.99
N SER A 38 -19.00 10.46 -0.90
CA SER A 38 -18.24 11.00 0.24
C SER A 38 -17.60 9.93 1.12
N ARG A 39 -18.00 8.65 0.98
CA ARG A 39 -17.31 7.52 1.62
C ARG A 39 -16.09 7.15 0.78
N VAL A 40 -14.93 7.66 1.18
CA VAL A 40 -13.66 7.37 0.49
C VAL A 40 -12.87 6.30 1.23
N LEU A 41 -12.42 5.30 0.48
CA LEU A 41 -11.42 4.32 0.91
C LEU A 41 -10.12 4.56 0.14
N VAL A 42 -9.05 4.92 0.85
CA VAL A 42 -7.73 5.11 0.25
C VAL A 42 -6.90 3.82 0.40
N CYS A 43 -6.50 3.20 -0.70
CA CYS A 43 -5.72 1.96 -0.70
C CYS A 43 -4.28 2.20 -1.15
N VAL A 44 -3.31 2.09 -0.23
CA VAL A 44 -1.90 2.45 -0.46
C VAL A 44 -1.00 1.23 -0.42
N HIS A 45 -0.17 1.12 -1.46
CA HIS A 45 0.58 -0.08 -1.81
C HIS A 45 1.91 -0.21 -1.04
N GLY A 46 2.56 -1.38 -1.20
CA GLY A 46 3.88 -1.67 -0.63
C GLY A 46 5.05 -0.99 -1.35
N LEU A 47 6.27 -1.14 -0.82
CA LEU A 47 7.44 -0.32 -1.17
C LEU A 47 7.75 -0.18 -2.67
N THR A 48 7.69 -1.28 -3.42
CA THR A 48 7.99 -1.38 -4.86
C THR A 48 6.76 -1.72 -5.70
N ARG A 49 5.57 -1.57 -5.11
CA ARG A 49 4.27 -1.92 -5.70
C ARG A 49 3.60 -0.70 -6.34
N SER A 50 2.34 -0.84 -6.74
CA SER A 50 1.52 0.25 -7.31
C SER A 50 0.09 0.18 -6.80
N GLY A 51 -0.70 1.24 -7.01
CA GLY A 51 -2.12 1.27 -6.62
C GLY A 51 -2.96 0.20 -7.32
N ARG A 52 -2.43 -0.41 -8.39
CA ARG A 52 -3.09 -1.50 -9.15
C ARG A 52 -3.09 -2.84 -8.42
N ASP A 53 -2.32 -2.99 -7.34
CA ASP A 53 -2.43 -4.16 -6.43
C ASP A 53 -3.86 -4.32 -5.88
N PHE A 54 -4.61 -3.21 -5.81
CA PHE A 54 -5.95 -3.18 -5.25
C PHE A 54 -7.06 -3.28 -6.28
N ASP A 55 -6.79 -3.59 -7.55
CA ASP A 55 -7.81 -3.59 -8.61
C ASP A 55 -9.05 -4.42 -8.25
N ARG A 56 -8.85 -5.66 -7.76
CA ARG A 56 -9.96 -6.54 -7.35
C ARG A 56 -10.67 -6.05 -6.10
N LEU A 57 -9.93 -5.64 -5.08
CA LEU A 57 -10.47 -5.07 -3.84
C LEU A 57 -11.30 -3.82 -4.13
N ALA A 58 -10.76 -2.90 -4.93
CA ALA A 58 -11.40 -1.65 -5.30
C ALA A 58 -12.69 -1.89 -6.08
N ALA A 59 -12.68 -2.79 -7.07
CA ALA A 59 -13.89 -3.18 -7.77
C ALA A 59 -14.96 -3.74 -6.80
N ALA A 60 -14.55 -4.62 -5.87
CA ALA A 60 -15.46 -5.27 -4.93
C ALA A 60 -16.05 -4.35 -3.84
N LEU A 61 -15.39 -3.24 -3.51
CA LEU A 61 -15.89 -2.25 -2.53
C LEU A 61 -16.49 -0.99 -3.18
N SER A 62 -16.38 -0.85 -4.50
CA SER A 62 -16.83 0.34 -5.23
C SER A 62 -18.35 0.54 -5.29
N ASP A 63 -19.13 -0.46 -4.88
CA ASP A 63 -20.58 -0.33 -4.68
C ASP A 63 -20.93 0.50 -3.44
N THR A 64 -20.00 0.62 -2.49
CA THR A 64 -20.19 1.33 -1.21
C THR A 64 -19.24 2.52 -1.07
N TYR A 65 -18.04 2.43 -1.64
CA TYR A 65 -16.97 3.42 -1.52
C TYR A 65 -16.63 4.06 -2.88
N ARG A 66 -16.17 5.31 -2.83
CA ARG A 66 -15.19 5.81 -3.80
C ARG A 66 -13.83 5.25 -3.37
N VAL A 67 -13.32 4.26 -4.09
CA VAL A 67 -12.01 3.67 -3.76
C VAL A 67 -10.93 4.40 -4.53
N VAL A 68 -9.89 4.88 -3.85
CA VAL A 68 -8.80 5.67 -4.41
C VAL A 68 -7.47 4.99 -4.11
N CYS A 69 -6.77 4.56 -5.16
CA CYS A 69 -5.50 3.86 -5.06
C CYS A 69 -4.39 4.72 -5.67
N PRO A 70 -3.65 5.51 -4.85
CA PRO A 70 -2.51 6.27 -5.34
C PRO A 70 -1.34 5.36 -5.70
N ASP A 71 -0.59 5.77 -6.73
CA ASP A 71 0.79 5.35 -6.89
C ASP A 71 1.65 6.31 -6.06
N VAL A 72 2.24 5.88 -4.96
CA VAL A 72 3.13 6.75 -4.16
C VAL A 72 4.30 7.21 -5.05
N VAL A 73 4.69 8.47 -4.93
CA VAL A 73 5.74 9.10 -5.75
C VAL A 73 7.00 8.24 -5.89
N GLY A 74 7.56 8.19 -7.09
CA GLY A 74 8.63 7.26 -7.47
C GLY A 74 8.16 5.87 -7.88
N ARG A 75 6.85 5.56 -7.84
CA ARG A 75 6.29 4.27 -8.27
C ARG A 75 5.18 4.47 -9.29
N GLY A 76 4.90 3.41 -10.05
CA GLY A 76 3.77 3.37 -10.96
C GLY A 76 3.80 4.53 -11.95
N ARG A 77 2.71 5.28 -12.01
CA ARG A 77 2.55 6.41 -12.94
C ARG A 77 2.80 7.77 -12.30
N SER A 78 3.24 7.80 -11.05
CA SER A 78 3.66 9.02 -10.37
C SER A 78 5.06 9.44 -10.78
N ASP A 79 5.31 10.74 -10.69
CA ASP A 79 6.61 11.32 -10.98
C ASP A 79 7.68 10.77 -10.04
N TRP A 80 8.91 10.70 -10.56
CA TRP A 80 10.10 10.44 -9.76
C TRP A 80 10.57 11.74 -9.13
N LEU A 81 10.97 11.69 -7.86
CA LEU A 81 11.44 12.87 -7.16
C LEU A 81 12.84 13.27 -7.64
N ALA A 82 13.08 14.58 -7.71
CA ALA A 82 14.38 15.14 -8.08
C ALA A 82 15.45 14.78 -7.02
N ASP A 83 15.08 14.84 -5.74
CA ASP A 83 15.92 14.46 -4.60
C ASP A 83 15.45 13.12 -4.01
N PRO A 84 16.22 12.02 -4.16
CA PRO A 84 15.82 10.71 -3.68
C PRO A 84 15.74 10.62 -2.15
N ARG A 85 16.34 11.55 -1.40
CA ARG A 85 16.22 11.60 0.07
C ARG A 85 14.78 11.88 0.53
N LEU A 86 13.95 12.41 -0.35
CA LEU A 86 12.53 12.66 -0.09
C LEU A 86 11.65 11.42 -0.27
N TYR A 87 12.21 10.27 -0.67
CA TYR A 87 11.51 8.99 -0.61
C TYR A 87 11.39 8.49 0.84
N ALA A 88 10.64 9.22 1.66
CA ALA A 88 10.45 8.98 3.09
C ALA A 88 9.00 9.24 3.54
N ILE A 89 8.59 8.61 4.64
CA ILE A 89 7.23 8.68 5.18
C ILE A 89 6.70 10.12 5.32
N PRO A 90 7.45 11.12 5.83
CA PRO A 90 6.94 12.48 5.94
C PRO A 90 6.52 13.10 4.61
N GLN A 91 7.27 12.88 3.53
CA GLN A 91 6.91 13.37 2.19
C GLN A 91 5.66 12.64 1.67
N TYR A 92 5.58 11.32 1.86
CA TYR A 92 4.42 10.55 1.43
C TYR A 92 3.14 10.99 2.16
N VAL A 93 3.23 11.28 3.46
CA VAL A 93 2.10 11.82 4.23
C VAL A 93 1.69 13.20 3.70
N ALA A 94 2.63 14.08 3.37
CA ALA A 94 2.32 15.39 2.78
C ALA A 94 1.58 15.27 1.42
N ASP A 95 2.00 14.33 0.59
CA ASP A 95 1.34 14.05 -0.70
C ASP A 95 -0.07 13.47 -0.48
N ILE A 96 -0.25 12.59 0.51
CA ILE A 96 -1.56 12.01 0.87
C ILE A 96 -2.51 13.07 1.42
N VAL A 97 -2.04 14.00 2.25
CA VAL A 97 -2.85 15.14 2.71
C VAL A 97 -3.34 15.97 1.52
N THR A 98 -2.45 16.23 0.56
CA THR A 98 -2.81 16.95 -0.68
C THR A 98 -3.83 16.17 -1.51
N LEU A 99 -3.68 14.85 -1.63
CA LEU A 99 -4.65 13.99 -2.29
C LEU A 99 -6.01 14.05 -1.60
N ILE A 100 -6.09 13.86 -0.29
CA ILE A 100 -7.36 13.91 0.47
C ILE A 100 -8.04 15.26 0.31
N ALA A 101 -7.28 16.37 0.39
CA ALA A 101 -7.81 17.70 0.12
C ALA A 101 -8.38 17.82 -1.30
N ARG A 102 -7.72 17.21 -2.30
CA ARG A 102 -8.19 17.19 -3.70
C ARG A 102 -9.45 16.35 -3.91
N LEU A 103 -9.67 15.32 -3.08
CA LEU A 103 -10.86 14.48 -3.10
C LEU A 103 -12.10 15.19 -2.52
N ASP A 104 -11.88 16.27 -1.77
CA ASP A 104 -12.92 17.11 -1.14
C ASP A 104 -13.81 16.33 -0.17
N VAL A 105 -13.18 15.67 0.81
CA VAL A 105 -13.86 14.85 1.82
C VAL A 105 -13.41 15.18 3.24
N GLU A 106 -14.34 15.07 4.18
CA GLU A 106 -14.09 15.33 5.61
C GLU A 106 -13.40 14.16 6.32
N SER A 107 -13.58 12.94 5.82
CA SER A 107 -13.04 11.73 6.44
C SER A 107 -12.71 10.65 5.41
N VAL A 108 -11.77 9.77 5.77
CA VAL A 108 -11.36 8.64 4.94
C VAL A 108 -11.25 7.35 5.76
N ASP A 109 -11.51 6.23 5.10
CA ASP A 109 -11.05 4.92 5.54
C ASP A 109 -9.77 4.55 4.76
N TRP A 110 -8.94 3.68 5.33
CA TRP A 110 -7.60 3.40 4.81
C TRP A 110 -7.31 1.91 4.71
N PHE A 111 -6.74 1.48 3.59
CA PHE A 111 -6.11 0.18 3.45
C PHE A 111 -4.63 0.41 3.14
N GLY A 112 -3.72 -0.08 3.98
CA GLY A 112 -2.28 0.11 3.76
C GLY A 112 -1.52 -1.21 3.81
N THR A 113 -0.86 -1.59 2.71
CA THR A 113 0.05 -2.74 2.68
C THR A 113 1.48 -2.29 2.92
N SER A 114 2.19 -2.88 3.87
CA SER A 114 3.62 -2.63 4.10
C SER A 114 3.91 -1.11 4.25
N MET A 115 4.67 -0.52 3.33
CA MET A 115 4.87 0.95 3.25
C MET A 115 3.55 1.75 3.37
N GLY A 116 2.47 1.33 2.71
CA GLY A 116 1.17 1.99 2.82
C GLY A 116 0.56 1.93 4.22
N GLY A 117 0.87 0.89 5.00
CA GLY A 117 0.51 0.80 6.41
C GLY A 117 1.33 1.75 7.28
N LEU A 118 2.64 1.90 7.01
CA LEU A 118 3.48 2.88 7.71
C LEU A 118 3.01 4.32 7.46
N ILE A 119 2.67 4.65 6.20
CA ILE A 119 2.11 5.95 5.82
C ILE A 119 0.79 6.20 6.55
N GLY A 120 -0.10 5.20 6.55
CA GLY A 120 -1.41 5.30 7.20
C GLY A 120 -1.30 5.48 8.72
N MET A 121 -0.41 4.74 9.40
CA MET A 121 -0.18 4.92 10.84
C MET A 121 0.37 6.32 11.14
N ALA A 122 1.37 6.78 10.40
CA ALA A 122 1.92 8.13 10.57
C ALA A 122 0.84 9.20 10.34
N PHE A 123 0.00 9.05 9.33
CA PHE A 123 -1.12 9.94 9.05
C PHE A 123 -2.21 9.90 10.13
N ALA A 124 -2.55 8.70 10.63
CA ALA A 124 -3.55 8.50 11.67
C ALA A 124 -3.10 9.06 13.04
N GLY A 125 -1.79 9.15 13.27
CA GLY A 125 -1.20 9.73 14.47
C GLY A 125 -1.12 11.26 14.50
N LEU A 126 -1.40 11.94 13.38
CA LEU A 126 -1.42 13.40 13.33
C LEU A 126 -2.62 13.96 14.11
N PRO A 127 -2.45 15.02 14.92
CA PRO A 127 -3.57 15.70 15.54
C PRO A 127 -4.58 16.19 14.49
N GLY A 128 -5.85 15.86 14.68
CA GLY A 128 -6.92 16.21 13.73
C GLY A 128 -6.95 15.36 12.46
N SER A 129 -6.28 14.20 12.44
CA SER A 129 -6.34 13.26 11.33
C SER A 129 -7.80 12.85 11.01
N PRO A 130 -8.23 12.91 9.74
CA PRO A 130 -9.58 12.54 9.32
C PRO A 130 -9.75 11.02 9.10
N LEU A 131 -8.75 10.21 9.47
CA LEU A 131 -8.78 8.76 9.30
C LEU A 131 -9.67 8.09 10.35
N ARG A 132 -10.64 7.26 9.91
CA ARG A 132 -11.59 6.60 10.83
C ARG A 132 -11.33 5.12 11.05
N ARG A 133 -11.08 4.37 9.96
CA ARG A 133 -10.85 2.93 9.97
C ARG A 133 -9.65 2.60 9.11
N MET A 134 -8.79 1.71 9.58
CA MET A 134 -7.58 1.32 8.88
C MET A 134 -7.39 -0.19 8.88
N ILE A 135 -7.15 -0.77 7.70
CA ILE A 135 -6.48 -2.07 7.61
C ILE A 135 -4.97 -1.81 7.50
N VAL A 136 -4.23 -2.37 8.46
CA VAL A 136 -2.77 -2.40 8.46
C VAL A 136 -2.36 -3.79 7.96
N ASN A 137 -2.06 -3.90 6.65
CA ASN A 137 -1.77 -5.18 6.01
C ASN A 137 -0.27 -5.50 6.08
N ASP A 138 0.04 -6.42 7.00
CA ASP A 138 1.32 -7.07 7.27
C ASP A 138 2.48 -6.11 7.53
N VAL A 139 2.26 -5.14 8.40
CA VAL A 139 3.29 -4.23 8.92
C VAL A 139 2.91 -3.73 10.31
N GLY A 140 3.88 -3.33 11.10
CA GLY A 140 3.67 -2.71 12.42
C GLY A 140 4.72 -1.65 12.71
N PRO A 141 4.66 -1.01 13.89
CA PRO A 141 5.65 -0.02 14.31
C PRO A 141 7.08 -0.57 14.38
N ARG A 142 7.21 -1.86 14.72
CA ARG A 142 8.47 -2.61 14.71
C ARG A 142 8.52 -3.49 13.47
N ILE A 143 9.66 -3.49 12.80
CA ILE A 143 9.95 -4.28 11.60
C ILE A 143 11.07 -5.27 11.92
N GLU A 144 10.90 -6.53 11.57
CA GLU A 144 11.91 -7.54 11.83
C GLU A 144 13.17 -7.34 10.94
N PRO A 145 14.40 -7.44 11.50
CA PRO A 145 15.64 -7.19 10.77
C PRO A 145 15.87 -8.09 9.55
N ASP A 146 15.42 -9.34 9.61
CA ASP A 146 15.59 -10.31 8.52
C ASP A 146 14.85 -9.85 7.26
N SER A 147 13.65 -9.29 7.41
CA SER A 147 12.88 -8.74 6.30
C SER A 147 13.57 -7.52 5.68
N LEU A 148 14.17 -6.64 6.50
CA LEU A 148 14.93 -5.48 6.00
C LEU A 148 16.16 -5.92 5.19
N THR A 149 16.86 -6.95 5.65
CA THR A 149 18.01 -7.53 4.93
C THR A 149 17.58 -8.05 3.57
N ARG A 150 16.54 -8.89 3.53
CA ARG A 150 15.97 -9.44 2.28
C ARG A 150 15.48 -8.35 1.32
N ILE A 151 14.81 -7.32 1.83
CA ILE A 151 14.38 -6.16 1.01
C ILE A 151 15.59 -5.44 0.42
N GLY A 152 16.65 -5.26 1.19
CA GLY A 152 17.89 -4.62 0.76
C GLY A 152 18.62 -5.34 -0.39
N GLU A 153 18.43 -6.65 -0.55
CA GLU A 153 19.07 -7.45 -1.61
C GLU A 153 18.53 -7.13 -3.02
N TYR A 154 17.23 -6.82 -3.15
CA TYR A 154 16.61 -6.56 -4.44
C TYR A 154 16.22 -5.10 -4.67
N LEU A 155 16.07 -4.29 -3.61
CA LEU A 155 15.64 -2.90 -3.74
C LEU A 155 16.66 -2.06 -4.53
N GLY A 156 16.18 -1.42 -5.60
CA GLY A 156 16.99 -0.59 -6.50
C GLY A 156 17.69 -1.38 -7.60
N VAL A 157 17.61 -2.71 -7.59
CA VAL A 157 17.97 -3.52 -8.76
C VAL A 157 16.90 -3.27 -9.82
N GLN A 158 17.30 -2.91 -11.04
CA GLN A 158 16.38 -2.63 -12.14
C GLN A 158 16.77 -3.49 -13.37
N PRO A 159 16.35 -4.76 -13.43
CA PRO A 159 16.67 -5.63 -14.55
C PRO A 159 16.00 -5.12 -15.83
N ARG A 160 16.56 -5.56 -16.95
CA ARG A 160 15.91 -5.49 -18.26
C ARG A 160 15.44 -6.88 -18.64
N PHE A 161 14.21 -6.96 -19.11
CA PHE A 161 13.57 -8.17 -19.60
C PHE A 161 13.34 -8.06 -21.11
N ALA A 162 13.44 -9.17 -21.84
CA ALA A 162 13.14 -9.18 -23.27
C ALA A 162 11.63 -9.11 -23.51
N THR A 163 10.83 -9.70 -22.62
CA THR A 163 9.37 -9.73 -22.70
C THR A 163 8.70 -9.26 -21.41
N GLU A 164 7.44 -8.87 -21.47
CA GLU A 164 6.64 -8.55 -20.28
C GLU A 164 6.51 -9.77 -19.36
N GLN A 165 6.34 -10.96 -19.94
CA GLN A 165 6.18 -12.20 -19.18
C GLN A 165 7.43 -12.54 -18.35
N GLU A 166 8.64 -12.34 -18.88
CA GLU A 166 9.87 -12.48 -18.11
C GLU A 166 9.92 -11.54 -16.89
N GLY A 167 9.41 -10.31 -17.03
CA GLY A 167 9.28 -9.38 -15.93
C GLY A 167 8.23 -9.83 -14.90
N ILE A 168 7.10 -10.37 -15.35
CA ILE A 168 6.06 -10.93 -14.47
C ILE A 168 6.61 -12.12 -13.69
N ASP A 169 7.35 -13.01 -14.34
CA ASP A 169 7.93 -14.19 -13.70
C ASP A 169 8.97 -13.78 -12.64
N TYR A 170 9.81 -12.78 -12.96
CA TYR A 170 10.74 -12.20 -11.99
C TYR A 170 10.03 -11.61 -10.77
N LEU A 171 9.02 -10.75 -10.98
CA LEU A 171 8.25 -10.16 -9.88
C LEU A 171 7.50 -11.22 -9.07
N THR A 172 6.98 -12.25 -9.72
CA THR A 172 6.33 -13.39 -9.06
C THR A 172 7.31 -14.09 -8.14
N SER A 173 8.56 -14.31 -8.57
CA SER A 173 9.58 -14.95 -7.73
C SER A 173 9.89 -14.15 -6.45
N LEU A 174 9.79 -12.82 -6.51
CA LEU A 174 9.97 -11.94 -5.35
C LEU A 174 8.74 -11.88 -4.45
N SER A 175 7.56 -12.22 -4.98
CA SER A 175 6.27 -12.07 -4.30
C SER A 175 5.62 -13.40 -3.92
N LEU A 176 6.27 -14.54 -4.11
CA LEU A 176 5.76 -15.86 -3.68
C LEU A 176 5.16 -15.91 -2.26
N PRO A 177 5.69 -15.16 -1.26
CA PRO A 177 5.07 -15.12 0.07
C PRO A 177 3.64 -14.53 0.09
N PHE A 178 3.15 -13.87 -0.96
CA PHE A 178 1.82 -13.23 -0.97
C PHE A 178 0.67 -14.25 -0.95
N GLY A 179 0.98 -15.53 -1.18
CA GLY A 179 0.05 -16.64 -1.17
C GLY A 179 0.01 -17.40 -2.49
N ALA A 180 -0.89 -18.38 -2.56
CA ALA A 180 -1.07 -19.23 -3.74
C ALA A 180 -1.97 -18.54 -4.79
N LEU A 181 -1.42 -17.55 -5.50
CA LEU A 181 -2.10 -16.88 -6.60
C LEU A 181 -2.00 -17.69 -7.89
N THR A 182 -3.04 -17.61 -8.71
CA THR A 182 -3.07 -18.15 -10.08
C THR A 182 -2.19 -17.34 -11.02
N GLY A 183 -1.83 -17.89 -12.19
CA GLY A 183 -1.03 -17.17 -13.19
C GLY A 183 -1.67 -15.87 -13.67
N ASP A 184 -3.01 -15.82 -13.76
CA ASP A 184 -3.74 -14.61 -14.13
C ASP A 184 -3.68 -13.56 -13.01
N GLU A 185 -3.82 -13.97 -11.76
CA GLU A 185 -3.69 -13.09 -10.60
C GLU A 185 -2.28 -12.51 -10.46
N TRP A 186 -1.25 -13.32 -10.72
CA TRP A 186 0.13 -12.82 -10.79
C TRP A 186 0.30 -11.79 -11.89
N ARG A 187 -0.26 -12.04 -13.08
CA ARG A 187 -0.22 -11.07 -14.18
C ARG A 187 -0.95 -9.78 -13.83
N GLU A 188 -2.11 -9.86 -13.18
CA GLU A 188 -2.90 -8.70 -12.75
C GLU A 188 -2.11 -7.79 -11.81
N ILE A 189 -1.43 -8.34 -10.79
CA ILE A 189 -0.71 -7.51 -9.82
C ILE A 189 0.71 -7.14 -10.29
N ASN A 190 1.38 -7.95 -11.12
CA ASN A 190 2.77 -7.70 -11.52
C ASN A 190 2.90 -6.95 -12.85
N GLY A 191 1.97 -7.12 -13.80
CA GLY A 191 2.00 -6.43 -15.10
C GLY A 191 2.05 -4.89 -14.95
N PRO A 192 1.22 -4.26 -14.11
CA PRO A 192 1.24 -2.81 -13.92
C PRO A 192 2.57 -2.25 -13.37
N LEU A 193 3.40 -3.11 -12.75
CA LEU A 193 4.72 -2.73 -12.26
C LEU A 193 5.78 -2.71 -13.36
N LEU A 194 5.43 -3.06 -14.60
CA LEU A 194 6.35 -3.07 -15.71
C LEU A 194 6.07 -1.91 -16.66
N ARG A 195 7.12 -1.50 -17.36
CA ARG A 195 7.06 -0.54 -18.45
C ARG A 195 7.95 -0.98 -19.59
N GLU A 196 7.48 -0.72 -20.81
CA GLU A 196 8.29 -0.89 -22.00
C GLU A 196 9.38 0.19 -22.05
N LEU A 197 10.56 -0.20 -22.53
CA LEU A 197 11.67 0.70 -22.78
C LEU A 197 11.59 1.27 -24.20
N PRO A 198 12.07 2.51 -24.45
CA PRO A 198 12.01 3.12 -25.78
C PRO A 198 12.73 2.33 -26.88
N ASP A 199 13.73 1.54 -26.51
CA ASP A 199 14.53 0.68 -27.39
C ASP A 199 14.07 -0.78 -27.38
N GLY A 200 12.85 -1.04 -26.90
CA GLY A 200 12.26 -2.37 -26.78
C GLY A 200 12.66 -3.12 -25.50
N GLY A 201 11.86 -4.12 -25.14
CA GLY A 201 12.01 -4.83 -23.88
C GLY A 201 11.38 -4.08 -22.70
N TRP A 202 11.51 -4.63 -21.51
CA TRP A 202 10.73 -4.23 -20.34
C TRP A 202 11.62 -4.01 -19.13
N THR A 203 11.17 -3.16 -18.22
CA THR A 203 11.79 -2.98 -16.91
C THR A 203 10.74 -2.62 -15.86
N MET A 204 11.15 -2.58 -14.60
CA MET A 204 10.28 -2.18 -13.49
C MET A 204 9.95 -0.68 -13.54
N ARG A 205 8.73 -0.38 -13.13
CA ARG A 205 8.10 0.94 -13.11
C ARG A 205 8.17 1.55 -11.71
N TYR A 206 9.39 1.69 -11.20
CA TYR A 206 9.69 2.50 -10.03
C TYR A 206 11.09 3.11 -10.17
N ASP A 207 11.36 4.17 -9.42
CA ASP A 207 12.67 4.82 -9.37
C ASP A 207 13.66 3.97 -8.56
N PRO A 208 14.73 3.41 -9.17
CA PRO A 208 15.69 2.58 -8.43
C PRO A 208 16.38 3.35 -7.29
N ARG A 209 16.39 4.69 -7.33
CA ARG A 209 16.96 5.56 -6.29
C ARG A 209 16.15 5.56 -4.99
N ILE A 210 14.96 4.94 -4.95
CA ILE A 210 14.25 4.63 -3.69
C ILE A 210 15.14 3.80 -2.75
N ALA A 211 16.10 3.04 -3.27
CA ALA A 211 17.07 2.28 -2.48
C ALA A 211 18.05 3.16 -1.69
N GLU A 212 18.28 4.41 -2.11
CA GLU A 212 19.27 5.29 -1.49
C GLU A 212 18.93 5.63 -0.03
N PRO A 213 17.76 6.23 0.30
CA PRO A 213 17.41 6.49 1.70
C PRO A 213 17.22 5.21 2.52
N PHE A 214 16.78 4.11 1.89
CA PHE A 214 16.69 2.82 2.57
C PHE A 214 18.07 2.37 3.08
N LYS A 215 19.08 2.38 2.21
CA LYS A 215 20.47 2.03 2.57
C LYS A 215 21.13 3.01 3.53
N ALA A 216 20.70 4.28 3.51
CA ALA A 216 21.21 5.33 4.38
C ALA A 216 20.56 5.35 5.78
N THR A 217 19.58 4.48 6.05
CA THR A 217 18.89 4.45 7.34
C THR A 217 19.83 3.94 8.44
N THR A 218 20.04 4.77 9.48
CA THR A 218 20.84 4.39 10.64
C THR A 218 19.98 3.73 11.73
N PRO A 219 20.56 2.98 12.67
CA PRO A 219 19.82 2.42 13.80
C PRO A 219 19.07 3.48 14.62
N GLU A 220 19.63 4.68 14.78
CA GLU A 220 19.00 5.78 15.49
C GLU A 220 17.78 6.32 14.75
N LEU A 221 17.87 6.48 13.43
CA LEU A 221 16.74 6.89 12.60
C LEU A 221 15.63 5.83 12.59
N ALA A 222 16.00 4.55 12.50
CA ALA A 222 15.05 3.44 12.58
C ALA A 222 14.32 3.42 13.93
N ALA A 223 15.06 3.55 15.05
CA ALA A 223 14.49 3.59 16.39
C ALA A 223 13.57 4.81 16.59
N LEU A 224 13.93 5.98 16.04
CA LEU A 224 13.07 7.16 16.09
C LEU A 224 11.77 6.96 15.29
N GLY A 225 11.88 6.36 14.10
CA GLY A 225 10.71 6.01 13.28
C GLY A 225 9.78 5.03 13.97
N GLU A 226 10.34 3.95 14.54
CA GLU A 226 9.59 2.98 15.33
C GLU A 226 8.88 3.64 16.52
N ALA A 227 9.58 4.47 17.30
CA ALA A 227 8.99 5.19 18.44
C ALA A 227 7.83 6.11 18.02
N ALA A 228 7.96 6.79 16.87
CA ALA A 228 6.89 7.64 16.33
C ALA A 228 5.66 6.82 15.89
N LEU A 229 5.86 5.67 15.26
CA LEU A 229 4.76 4.78 14.85
C LEU A 229 4.07 4.15 16.06
N TRP A 230 4.82 3.76 17.07
CA TRP A 230 4.26 3.31 18.34
C TRP A 230 3.40 4.37 18.99
N ARG A 231 3.88 5.62 19.00
CA ARG A 231 3.09 6.75 19.50
C ARG A 231 1.80 6.92 18.70
N ALA A 232 1.86 6.81 17.37
CA ALA A 232 0.68 6.91 16.53
C ALA A 232 -0.38 5.84 16.84
N VAL A 233 0.03 4.59 17.05
CA VAL A 233 -0.88 3.48 17.44
C VAL A 233 -1.55 3.76 18.80
N GLU A 234 -0.84 4.35 19.75
CA GLU A 234 -1.39 4.69 21.08
C GLU A 234 -2.37 5.87 21.06
N THR A 235 -2.15 6.83 20.16
CA THR A 235 -2.86 8.10 20.16
C THR A 235 -3.97 8.22 19.13
N THR A 236 -3.96 7.39 18.09
CA THR A 236 -4.99 7.47 17.06
C THR A 236 -6.36 7.05 17.59
N ASP A 237 -7.40 7.77 17.17
CA ASP A 237 -8.80 7.41 17.43
C ASP A 237 -9.35 6.45 16.35
N ALA A 238 -8.57 6.17 15.30
CA ALA A 238 -8.96 5.25 14.26
C ALA A 238 -9.09 3.81 14.77
N SER A 239 -10.09 3.09 14.27
CA SER A 239 -10.16 1.63 14.45
C SER A 239 -9.17 0.95 13.52
N LEU A 240 -8.27 0.13 14.05
CA LEU A 240 -7.24 -0.59 13.30
C LEU A 240 -7.60 -2.08 13.25
N LEU A 241 -7.57 -2.67 12.06
CA LEU A 241 -7.48 -4.11 11.86
C LEU A 241 -6.07 -4.42 11.36
N VAL A 242 -5.27 -5.08 12.20
CA VAL A 242 -3.92 -5.53 11.85
C VAL A 242 -4.05 -6.90 11.21
N VAL A 243 -3.76 -6.98 9.91
CA VAL A 243 -3.80 -8.24 9.17
C VAL A 243 -2.39 -8.75 9.05
N ARG A 244 -2.14 -9.98 9.50
CA ARG A 244 -0.83 -10.63 9.48
C ARG A 244 -0.87 -11.88 8.60
N GLY A 245 0.14 -12.09 7.77
CA GLY A 245 0.39 -13.42 7.17
C GLY A 245 0.96 -14.38 8.20
N GLU A 246 0.42 -15.59 8.32
CA GLU A 246 0.86 -16.61 9.28
C GLU A 246 2.39 -16.81 9.32
N ILE A 247 3.03 -16.80 8.15
CA ILE A 247 4.48 -16.98 7.98
C ILE A 247 5.21 -15.67 7.65
N SER A 248 4.64 -14.51 8.00
CA SER A 248 5.28 -13.22 7.80
C SER A 248 6.63 -13.16 8.52
N ASP A 249 7.65 -12.76 7.76
CA ASP A 249 8.99 -12.47 8.24
C ASP A 249 9.18 -10.99 8.60
N LEU A 250 8.15 -10.15 8.37
CA LEU A 250 8.21 -8.70 8.57
C LEU A 250 7.53 -8.26 9.85
N LEU A 251 6.34 -8.82 10.11
CA LEU A 251 5.50 -8.51 11.26
C LEU A 251 5.40 -9.72 12.19
N SER A 252 5.98 -9.62 13.39
CA SER A 252 5.91 -10.68 14.39
C SER A 252 4.59 -10.69 15.15
N ARG A 253 4.15 -11.88 15.61
CA ARG A 253 2.99 -12.02 16.51
C ARG A 253 3.16 -11.21 17.80
N GLU A 254 4.38 -11.09 18.30
CA GLU A 254 4.71 -10.26 19.46
C GLU A 254 4.40 -8.78 19.19
N THR A 255 4.83 -8.27 18.03
CA THR A 255 4.52 -6.88 17.63
C THR A 255 3.02 -6.67 17.49
N VAL A 256 2.26 -7.62 16.92
CA VAL A 256 0.79 -7.53 16.85
C VAL A 256 0.15 -7.50 18.24
N ALA A 257 0.58 -8.38 19.14
CA ALA A 257 0.11 -8.40 20.53
C ALA A 257 0.42 -7.07 21.26
N ASP A 258 1.57 -6.47 20.99
CA ASP A 258 1.92 -5.13 21.49
C ASP A 258 1.01 -4.03 20.94
N MET A 259 0.70 -4.07 19.64
CA MET A 259 -0.24 -3.13 19.03
C MET A 259 -1.63 -3.24 19.67
N MET A 260 -2.12 -4.46 19.91
CA MET A 260 -3.40 -4.69 20.58
C MET A 260 -3.41 -4.22 22.04
N ARG A 261 -2.29 -4.40 22.75
CA ARG A 261 -2.16 -4.00 24.15
C ARG A 261 -2.03 -2.48 24.32
N ARG A 262 -1.37 -1.80 23.38
CA ARG A 262 -1.06 -0.36 23.48
C ARG A 262 -2.09 0.52 22.78
N GLY A 263 -2.71 0.04 21.72
CA GLY A 263 -3.71 0.77 20.95
C GLY A 263 -5.09 0.74 21.58
N ARG A 264 -5.94 1.70 21.21
CA ARG A 264 -7.30 1.86 21.79
C ARG A 264 -8.34 0.97 21.13
N HIS A 265 -8.26 0.86 19.81
CA HIS A 265 -9.26 0.18 18.97
C HIS A 265 -8.56 -0.71 17.95
N VAL A 266 -7.84 -1.71 18.43
CA VAL A 266 -7.03 -2.60 17.60
C VAL A 266 -7.57 -4.02 17.66
N ALA A 267 -7.87 -4.58 16.49
CA ALA A 267 -8.16 -5.99 16.29
C ALA A 267 -7.12 -6.62 15.38
N GLU A 268 -7.05 -7.95 15.39
CA GLU A 268 -6.15 -8.72 14.53
C GLU A 268 -6.90 -9.70 13.64
N ALA A 269 -6.33 -10.01 12.49
CA ALA A 269 -6.69 -11.15 11.68
C ALA A 269 -5.42 -11.79 11.11
N GLU A 270 -5.36 -13.12 11.10
CA GLU A 270 -4.24 -13.85 10.53
C GLU A 270 -4.65 -14.66 9.30
N ILE A 271 -3.82 -14.60 8.25
CA ILE A 271 -4.04 -15.29 6.99
C ILE A 271 -3.15 -16.53 6.91
N PRO A 272 -3.72 -17.75 6.96
CA PRO A 272 -2.93 -19.00 6.92
C PRO A 272 -2.12 -19.16 5.64
N GLY A 273 -0.91 -19.72 5.76
CA GLY A 273 -0.03 -20.04 4.63
C GLY A 273 0.51 -18.86 3.82
N VAL A 274 0.34 -17.63 4.33
CA VAL A 274 0.75 -16.38 3.66
C VAL A 274 1.84 -15.69 4.47
N GLY A 275 2.85 -15.14 3.80
CA GLY A 275 3.93 -14.33 4.38
C GLY A 275 3.72 -12.84 4.14
N HIS A 276 4.83 -12.09 4.06
CA HIS A 276 4.78 -10.67 3.74
C HIS A 276 4.54 -10.44 2.24
N ALA A 277 3.37 -9.99 1.78
CA ALA A 277 2.14 -9.67 2.53
C ALA A 277 0.91 -10.32 1.87
N PRO A 278 -0.21 -10.55 2.60
CA PRO A 278 -1.47 -10.95 2.00
C PRO A 278 -1.87 -10.06 0.82
N ALA A 279 -2.16 -10.68 -0.32
CA ALA A 279 -2.38 -9.99 -1.59
C ALA A 279 -3.71 -9.23 -1.68
N PHE A 280 -4.74 -9.65 -0.93
CA PHE A 280 -6.13 -9.20 -1.03
C PHE A 280 -6.74 -9.34 -2.44
N VAL A 281 -6.30 -10.38 -3.15
CA VAL A 281 -6.82 -10.83 -4.45
C VAL A 281 -7.87 -11.93 -4.28
N ASP A 282 -7.69 -12.78 -3.26
CA ASP A 282 -8.61 -13.88 -2.92
C ASP A 282 -9.93 -13.37 -2.33
N ALA A 283 -11.03 -14.05 -2.65
CA ALA A 283 -12.38 -13.66 -2.25
C ALA A 283 -12.57 -13.64 -0.72
N SER A 284 -11.90 -14.53 0.03
CA SER A 284 -12.00 -14.56 1.50
C SER A 284 -11.29 -13.38 2.15
N GLN A 285 -10.15 -12.94 1.58
CA GLN A 285 -9.43 -11.75 2.03
C GLN A 285 -10.21 -10.47 1.69
N ILE A 286 -10.79 -10.38 0.49
CA ILE A 286 -11.69 -9.27 0.12
C ILE A 286 -12.92 -9.22 1.04
N ALA A 287 -13.50 -10.38 1.38
CA ALA A 287 -14.61 -10.46 2.31
C ALA A 287 -14.21 -9.98 3.72
N LEU A 288 -13.00 -10.27 4.20
CA LEU A 288 -12.46 -9.72 5.45
C LEU A 288 -12.43 -8.19 5.41
N ALA A 289 -11.89 -7.59 4.35
CA ALA A 289 -11.87 -6.14 4.20
C ALA A 289 -13.28 -5.55 4.16
N ARG A 290 -14.21 -6.20 3.46
CA ARG A 290 -15.61 -5.76 3.37
C ARG A 290 -16.30 -5.77 4.73
N ARG A 291 -16.14 -6.83 5.54
CA ARG A 291 -16.71 -6.90 6.90
C ARG A 291 -16.21 -5.74 7.77
N PHE A 292 -14.91 -5.47 7.74
CA PHE A 292 -14.32 -4.40 8.54
C PHE A 292 -14.80 -3.01 8.11
N PHE A 293 -14.76 -2.68 6.82
CA PHE A 293 -15.11 -1.34 6.35
C PHE A 293 -16.62 -1.11 6.26
N VAL A 294 -17.39 -2.08 5.75
CA VAL A 294 -18.81 -1.90 5.45
C VAL A 294 -19.69 -2.26 6.64
N GLU A 295 -19.43 -3.40 7.28
CA GLU A 295 -20.29 -3.93 8.35
C GLU A 295 -19.90 -3.41 9.73
N GLY A 296 -18.65 -2.95 9.90
CA GLY A 296 -18.14 -2.46 11.19
C GLY A 296 -17.82 -3.54 12.20
N SER A 297 -17.64 -4.77 11.72
CA SER A 297 -17.21 -5.91 12.51
C SER A 297 -15.75 -6.20 12.20
N ALA A 298 -14.91 -6.27 13.23
CA ALA A 298 -13.55 -6.80 13.13
C ALA A 298 -13.58 -8.34 13.16
#